data_AF-A0A6N4TFC3-F1
#
_entry.id   AF-A0A6N4TFC3-F1
#
_cell.length_a   1.000
_cell.length_b   1.000
_cell.length_c   1.000
_cell.angle_alpha   90.00
_cell.angle_beta   90.00
_cell.angle_gamma   90.00
#
_symmetry.space_group_name_H-M   'P 1'
#
loop_
_entity.id
_entity.type
_entity.pdbx_description
1 polymer ?
#
loop_
_entity_poly.entity_id
_entity_poly.type
_entity_poly.pdbx_seq_one_letter_code
_entity_poly.pdbx_strand_id
1 'polypeptide(L)'
;MKEELWDIGKMEMKDPWGNMLHVYDMERTICDIVKNQKKIELQVYLQAIKNYFQRKDKNLRKLARYAKKMGIQDKVKDIVYMHMEP
;
A
#
# COMPACT_ATOMS: atom_id res chain seq x y z
N MET A 1 -1.21 -11.39 12.26
CA MET A 1 -1.90 -10.21 11.69
C MET A 1 -3.26 -10.14 12.37
N LYS A 2 -3.68 -9.01 12.95
CA LYS A 2 -4.97 -8.94 13.68
C LYS A 2 -6.13 -9.11 12.69
N GLU A 3 -7.13 -9.93 13.03
CA GLU A 3 -8.31 -10.20 12.20
C GLU A 3 -9.03 -8.93 11.74
N GLU A 4 -9.07 -7.93 12.62
CA GLU A 4 -9.63 -6.60 12.39
C GLU A 4 -9.04 -5.84 11.18
N LEU A 5 -7.85 -6.22 10.72
CA LEU A 5 -7.15 -5.56 9.62
C LEU A 5 -7.36 -6.25 8.27
N TRP A 6 -8.04 -7.40 8.24
CA TRP A 6 -8.18 -8.21 7.03
C TRP A 6 -9.09 -7.55 6.01
N ASP A 7 -10.16 -6.87 6.44
CA ASP A 7 -11.12 -6.29 5.49
C ASP A 7 -10.70 -4.94 4.92
N ILE A 8 -9.65 -4.34 5.48
CA ILE A 8 -9.17 -3.03 5.03
C ILE A 8 -8.59 -3.15 3.62
N GLY A 9 -9.24 -2.47 2.68
CA GLY A 9 -8.78 -2.39 1.29
C GLY A 9 -9.02 -3.65 0.48
N LYS A 10 -9.81 -4.62 0.98
CA LYS A 10 -10.30 -5.71 0.15
C LYS A 10 -11.17 -5.15 -0.97
N MET A 11 -10.96 -5.68 -2.16
CA MET A 11 -11.77 -5.42 -3.33
C MET A 11 -11.85 -6.69 -4.18
N GLU A 12 -12.80 -6.71 -5.09
CA GLU A 12 -12.90 -7.77 -6.08
C GLU A 12 -12.31 -7.31 -7.41
N MET A 13 -11.58 -8.20 -8.08
CA MET A 13 -11.12 -7.98 -9.45
C MET A 13 -11.30 -9.25 -10.27
N LYS A 14 -11.45 -9.09 -11.59
CA LYS A 14 -11.41 -10.21 -12.52
C LYS A 14 -9.98 -10.50 -12.94
N ASP A 15 -9.62 -11.77 -13.00
CA ASP A 15 -8.42 -12.21 -13.68
C ASP A 15 -8.59 -12.16 -15.22
N PRO A 16 -7.53 -12.41 -16.01
CA PRO A 16 -7.62 -12.43 -17.48
C PRO A 16 -8.59 -13.47 -18.05
N TRP A 17 -9.00 -14.47 -17.28
CA TRP A 17 -9.93 -15.53 -17.67
C TRP A 17 -11.37 -15.27 -17.19
N GLY A 18 -11.61 -14.15 -16.50
CA GLY A 18 -12.93 -13.72 -16.04
C GLY A 18 -13.32 -14.23 -14.64
N ASN A 19 -12.43 -14.91 -13.91
CA ASN A 19 -12.70 -15.37 -12.55
C ASN A 19 -12.66 -14.20 -11.56
N MET A 20 -13.60 -14.19 -10.62
CA MET A 20 -13.65 -13.19 -9.54
C MET A 20 -12.65 -13.54 -8.43
N LEU A 21 -11.73 -12.62 -8.14
CA LEU A 21 -10.71 -12.75 -7.11
C LEU A 21 -10.85 -11.66 -6.06
N HIS A 22 -10.61 -12.02 -4.80
CA HIS A 22 -10.46 -11.06 -3.71
C HIS A 22 -9.00 -10.62 -3.63
N VAL A 23 -8.77 -9.32 -3.77
CA VAL A 23 -7.43 -8.71 -3.73
C VAL A 23 -7.43 -7.50 -2.82
N TYR A 24 -6.24 -7.04 -2.46
CA TYR A 24 -6.08 -5.74 -1.79
C TYR A 24 -5.86 -4.63 -2.82
N ASP A 25 -6.45 -3.47 -2.54
CA ASP A 25 -6.17 -2.26 -3.29
C ASP A 25 -4.70 -1.80 -3.14
N MET A 26 -4.32 -0.82 -3.97
CA MET A 26 -2.93 -0.34 -4.02
C MET A 26 -2.50 0.31 -2.71
N GLU A 27 -3.33 1.13 -2.09
CA GLU A 27 -2.99 1.80 -0.83
C GLU A 27 -2.70 0.79 0.27
N ARG A 28 -3.52 -0.26 0.36
CA ARG A 28 -3.33 -1.32 1.33
C ARG A 28 -2.05 -2.10 1.03
N THR A 29 -1.82 -2.44 -0.23
CA THR A 29 -0.61 -3.15 -0.66
C THR A 29 0.65 -2.36 -0.30
N ILE A 30 0.67 -1.03 -0.49
CA ILE A 30 1.80 -0.18 -0.10
C ILE A 30 1.97 -0.14 1.42
N CYS A 31 0.88 -0.05 2.19
CA CYS A 31 0.99 -0.16 3.65
C CYS A 31 1.59 -1.49 4.11
N ASP A 32 1.23 -2.61 3.47
CA ASP A 32 1.79 -3.93 3.77
C ASP A 32 3.29 -4.01 3.41
N ILE A 33 3.70 -3.40 2.30
CA ILE A 33 5.12 -3.29 1.91
C ILE A 33 5.92 -2.47 2.93
N VAL A 34 5.41 -1.29 3.33
CA VAL A 34 6.05 -0.44 4.35
C VAL A 34 6.14 -1.13 5.70
N LYS A 35 5.09 -1.83 6.10
CA LYS A 35 5.06 -2.57 7.37
C LYS A 35 6.09 -3.69 7.42
N ASN A 36 6.28 -4.39 6.30
CA ASN A 36 7.15 -5.55 6.19
C ASN A 36 8.49 -5.27 5.51
N GLN A 37 8.93 -4.00 5.45
CA GLN A 37 10.17 -3.57 4.78
C GLN A 37 11.37 -4.49 5.04
N LYS A 38 11.58 -4.95 6.29
CA LYS A 38 12.71 -5.82 6.65
C LYS A 38 12.67 -7.23 6.04
N LYS A 39 11.50 -7.66 5.55
CA LYS A 39 11.27 -8.98 4.94
C LYS A 39 11.20 -8.92 3.41
N ILE A 40 11.33 -7.72 2.84
CA ILE A 40 11.23 -7.47 1.41
C ILE A 40 12.61 -7.07 0.92
N GLU A 41 13.01 -7.60 -0.22
CA GLU A 41 14.27 -7.21 -0.85
C GLU A 41 14.29 -5.71 -1.15
N LEU A 42 15.43 -5.05 -0.90
CA LEU A 42 15.52 -3.59 -0.95
C LEU A 42 15.11 -3.02 -2.31
N GLN A 43 15.53 -3.64 -3.43
CA GLN A 43 15.16 -3.14 -4.76
C GLN A 43 13.66 -3.23 -5.01
N VAL A 44 13.03 -4.34 -4.61
CA VAL A 44 11.58 -4.54 -4.72
C VAL A 44 10.84 -3.50 -3.89
N TYR A 45 11.31 -3.23 -2.67
CA TYR A 45 10.75 -2.18 -1.81
C TYR A 45 10.81 -0.81 -2.47
N LEU A 46 12.01 -0.38 -2.90
CA LEU A 46 12.22 0.94 -3.51
C LEU A 46 11.40 1.11 -4.79
N GLN A 47 11.35 0.09 -5.63
CA GLN A 47 10.60 0.12 -6.88
C GLN A 47 9.09 0.21 -6.63
N ALA A 48 8.56 -0.53 -5.65
CA ALA A 48 7.14 -0.47 -5.31
C ALA A 48 6.71 0.92 -4.81
N ILE A 49 7.50 1.53 -3.93
CA ILE A 49 7.25 2.89 -3.44
C ILE A 49 7.30 3.88 -4.60
N LYS A 50 8.38 3.88 -5.38
CA LYS A 50 8.54 4.76 -6.54
C LYS A 50 7.37 4.64 -7.52
N ASN A 51 7.02 3.41 -7.90
CA ASN A 51 5.92 3.15 -8.83
C ASN A 51 4.60 3.73 -8.30
N TYR A 52 4.28 3.53 -7.02
CA TYR A 52 3.06 4.05 -6.44
C TYR A 52 3.00 5.58 -6.48
N PHE A 53 4.09 6.29 -6.15
CA PHE A 53 4.10 7.76 -6.19
C PHE A 53 4.05 8.32 -7.62
N GLN A 54 4.53 7.59 -8.62
CA GLN A 54 4.43 7.97 -10.03
C GLN A 54 3.01 7.81 -10.60
N ARG A 55 2.14 7.02 -9.96
CA ARG A 55 0.77 6.84 -10.43
C ARG A 55 -0.08 8.10 -10.28
N LYS A 56 -0.95 8.34 -11.27
CA LYS A 56 -1.91 9.45 -11.28
C LYS A 56 -3.14 9.17 -10.41
N ASP A 57 -3.52 7.90 -10.28
CA ASP A 57 -4.69 7.42 -9.55
C ASP A 57 -4.40 7.06 -8.07
N LYS A 58 -3.19 7.38 -7.57
CA LYS A 58 -2.84 7.18 -6.16
C LYS A 58 -3.77 7.96 -5.23
N ASN A 59 -4.21 7.36 -4.13
CA ASN A 59 -5.04 8.04 -3.15
C ASN A 59 -4.33 8.20 -1.80
N LEU A 60 -3.64 9.33 -1.63
CA LEU A 60 -2.86 9.63 -0.42
C LEU A 60 -3.72 9.74 0.85
N ARG A 61 -4.97 10.21 0.72
CA ARG A 61 -5.91 10.26 1.86
C ARG A 61 -6.24 8.86 2.36
N LYS A 62 -6.46 7.91 1.44
CA LYS A 62 -6.76 6.52 1.74
C LYS A 62 -5.53 5.78 2.27
N LEU A 63 -4.36 6.03 1.71
CA LEU A 63 -3.07 5.54 2.23
C LEU A 63 -2.86 5.96 3.69
N ALA A 64 -3.01 7.25 4.00
CA ALA A 64 -2.86 7.76 5.36
C ALA A 64 -3.87 7.11 6.34
N ARG A 65 -5.12 6.92 5.90
CA ARG A 65 -6.15 6.24 6.70
C ARG A 65 -5.78 4.80 7.03
N TYR A 66 -5.25 4.06 6.06
CA TYR A 66 -4.81 2.66 6.27
C TYR A 66 -3.57 2.60 7.15
N ALA A 67 -2.59 3.48 6.92
CA ALA A 67 -1.38 3.58 7.73
C ALA A 67 -1.70 3.80 9.21
N LYS A 68 -2.66 4.68 9.51
CA LYS A 68 -3.15 4.90 10.89
C LYS A 68 -3.75 3.64 11.49
N LYS A 69 -4.67 2.97 10.78
CA LYS A 69 -5.28 1.71 11.26
C LYS A 69 -4.25 0.60 11.47
N MET A 70 -3.18 0.59 10.68
CA MET A 70 -2.13 -0.45 10.74
C MET A 70 -0.97 -0.12 11.69
N GLY A 71 -0.97 1.08 12.30
CA GLY A 71 0.07 1.52 13.24
C GLY A 71 1.41 1.86 12.58
N ILE A 72 1.40 2.29 11.31
CA ILE A 72 2.60 2.63 10.53
C ILE A 72 2.59 4.07 10.01
N GLN A 73 1.77 4.92 10.62
CA GLN A 73 1.52 6.28 10.15
C GLN A 73 2.80 7.09 9.98
N ASP A 74 3.71 7.06 10.96
CA ASP A 74 4.94 7.86 10.93
C ASP A 74 5.83 7.47 9.75
N LYS A 75 6.05 6.16 9.55
CA LYS A 75 6.82 5.64 8.41
C LYS A 75 6.23 6.05 7.07
N VAL A 76 4.90 5.96 6.93
CA VAL A 76 4.22 6.35 5.69
C VAL A 76 4.31 7.86 5.47
N LYS A 77 4.23 8.66 6.55
CA LYS A 77 4.38 10.11 6.49
C LYS A 77 5.76 10.51 5.97
N ASP A 78 6.82 9.90 6.49
CA ASP A 78 8.20 10.15 6.03
C ASP A 78 8.36 9.81 4.55
N ILE A 79 7.83 8.67 4.11
CA ILE A 79 7.85 8.26 2.70
C ILE A 79 7.10 9.27 1.83
N VAL A 80 5.93 9.73 2.25
CA VAL A 80 5.15 10.73 1.51
C VAL A 80 5.93 12.04 1.37
N TYR A 81 6.56 12.53 2.44
CA TYR A 81 7.39 13.74 2.36
C TYR A 81 8.54 13.59 1.36
N MET A 82 9.27 12.48 1.39
CA MET A 82 10.38 12.21 0.47
C MET A 82 9.98 12.15 -1.02
N HIS A 83 8.70 11.94 -1.33
CA HIS A 83 8.21 11.77 -2.71
C HIS A 83 7.24 12.87 -3.16
N MET A 84 6.93 13.85 -2.31
CA MET A 84 6.05 14.97 -2.62
C MET A 84 6.76 16.33 -2.64
N GLU A 85 7.98 16.43 -2.12
CA GLU A 85 8.80 17.63 -2.35
C GLU A 85 9.51 17.56 -3.72
N PRO A 86 9.65 18.71 -4.41
CA PRO A 86 10.31 18.81 -5.70
C PRO A 86 11.83 18.58 -5.64
#